data_AF-A0A556QEF5-F1
#
_entry.id   AF-A0A556QEF5-F1
#
_cell.length_a   1.000
_cell.length_b   1.000
_cell.length_c   1.000
_cell.angle_alpha   90.00
_cell.angle_beta   90.00
_cell.angle_gamma   90.00
#
_symmetry.space_group_name_H-M   'P 1'
#
loop_
_entity.id
_entity.type
_entity.pdbx_description
1 polymer ?
#
loop_
_entity_poly.entity_id
_entity_poly.type
_entity_poly.pdbx_seq_one_letter_code
_entity_poly.pdbx_strand_id
1 'polypeptide(L)' 'MVYNLLGLLVLILWICALVDCIKSSNPNKIVWIIVIILVPLLGSILYFLLGRK' A
#
# COMPACT_ATOMS: atom_id res chain seq x y z
N MET A 1 -18.29 -5.87 -16.56
CA MET A 1 -17.92 -6.93 -15.60
C MET A 1 -16.45 -6.88 -15.15
N VAL A 2 -15.48 -6.57 -16.03
CA VAL A 2 -14.04 -6.62 -15.69
C VAL A 2 -13.59 -5.61 -14.62
N TYR A 3 -14.21 -4.43 -14.55
CA TYR A 3 -13.82 -3.36 -13.62
C TYR A 3 -13.98 -3.71 -12.13
N ASN A 4 -14.96 -4.56 -11.78
CA ASN A 4 -15.14 -5.01 -10.40
C ASN A 4 -13.98 -5.86 -9.90
N LEU A 5 -13.41 -6.68 -10.78
CA LEU A 5 -12.31 -7.58 -10.42
C LEU A 5 -11.01 -6.80 -10.19
N LEU A 6 -10.76 -5.80 -11.05
CA LEU A 6 -9.63 -4.89 -10.91
C LEU A 6 -9.73 -4.06 -9.64
N GLY A 7 -10.90 -3.50 -9.32
CA GLY A 7 -11.11 -2.75 -8.08
C GLY A 7 -10.82 -3.58 -6.84
N LEU A 8 -11.23 -4.86 -6.82
CA LEU A 8 -10.96 -5.78 -5.72
C LEU A 8 -9.47 -6.04 -5.54
N LEU A 9 -8.75 -6.31 -6.64
CA LEU A 9 -7.29 -6.55 -6.62
C LEU A 9 -6.54 -5.35 -6.06
N VAL A 10 -6.91 -4.13 -6.46
CA VAL A 10 -6.29 -2.90 -5.96
C VAL A 10 -6.56 -2.73 -4.47
N LEU A 11 -7.77 -3.03 -4.02
CA LEU A 11 -8.15 -2.94 -2.60
C LEU A 11 -7.36 -3.96 -1.75
N ILE A 12 -7.20 -5.20 -2.24
CA ILE A 12 -6.40 -6.23 -1.57
C ILE A 12 -4.93 -5.81 -1.49
N LEU A 13 -4.34 -5.31 -2.58
CA LEU A 13 -2.97 -4.80 -2.60
C LEU A 13 -2.78 -3.65 -1.62
N TRP A 14 -3.77 -2.75 -1.55
CA TRP A 14 -3.74 -1.60 -0.66
C TRP A 14 -3.75 -2.02 0.82
N ILE A 15 -4.67 -2.90 1.21
CA ILE A 15 -4.72 -3.42 2.59
C ILE A 15 -3.42 -4.16 2.92
N CYS A 16 -2.93 -4.98 2.00
CA CYS A 16 -1.69 -5.75 2.21
C CYS A 16 -0.49 -4.82 2.45
N ALA A 17 -0.32 -3.78 1.63
CA ALA A 17 0.73 -2.78 1.82
C ALA A 17 0.58 -2.02 3.14
N LEU A 18 -0.64 -1.68 3.55
CA LEU A 18 -0.90 -0.99 4.82
C LEU A 18 -0.53 -1.86 6.03
N VAL A 19 -0.96 -3.12 6.02
CA VAL A 19 -0.66 -4.09 7.09
C VAL A 19 0.84 -4.35 7.18
N ASP A 20 1.50 -4.54 6.03
CA ASP A 20 2.94 -4.74 5.95
C ASP A 20 3.70 -3.51 6.47
N CYS A 21 3.26 -2.30 6.10
CA CYS A 21 3.84 -1.04 6.58
C CYS A 21 3.69 -0.85 8.09
N ILE A 22 2.53 -1.19 8.67
CA ILE A 22 2.29 -1.14 10.11
C ILE A 22 3.15 -2.16 10.86
N LYS A 23 3.32 -3.35 10.28
CA LYS A 23 4.15 -4.42 10.86
C LYS A 23 5.66 -4.14 10.69
N SER A 24 6.04 -3.34 9.70
CA SER A 24 7.43 -2.94 9.49
C SER A 24 7.94 -2.09 10.66
N SER A 25 9.19 -2.30 11.06
CA SER A 25 9.89 -1.42 11.99
C SER A 25 10.57 -0.25 11.28
N ASN A 26 10.07 0.14 10.11
CA ASN A 26 10.67 1.21 9.31
C ASN A 26 10.54 2.55 10.06
N PRO A 27 11.64 3.30 10.30
CA PRO A 27 11.58 4.61 10.93
C PRO A 27 10.65 5.58 10.18
N ASN A 28 10.50 5.38 8.86
CA ASN A 28 9.66 6.22 8.01
C ASN A 28 8.23 5.67 7.83
N LYS A 29 7.76 4.73 8.66
CA LYS A 29 6.43 4.09 8.53
C LYS A 29 5.28 5.09 8.45
N ILE A 30 5.35 6.20 9.18
CA ILE A 30 4.29 7.23 9.20
C ILE A 30 4.16 7.89 7.82
N VAL A 31 5.28 8.22 7.18
CA VAL A 31 5.29 8.79 5.82
C VAL A 31 4.69 7.80 4.84
N TRP A 32 5.07 6.52 4.94
CA TRP A 32 4.54 5.47 4.07
C TRP A 32 3.04 5.25 4.26
N ILE A 33 2.53 5.23 5.49
CA ILE A 33 1.09 5.13 5.77
C ILE A 33 0.33 6.29 5.12
N ILE A 34 0.86 7.52 5.22
CA ILE A 34 0.26 8.70 4.59
C ILE A 34 0.23 8.54 3.06
N VAL A 35 1.34 8.14 2.45
CA VAL A 35 1.44 7.93 0.99
C VAL A 35 0.49 6.84 0.50
N ILE A 36 0.42 5.72 1.22
CA ILE A 36 -0.51 4.61 0.92
C ILE A 36 -1.95 5.11 1.01
N ILE A 37 -2.33 5.86 2.04
CA ILE A 37 -3.69 6.41 2.21
C ILE A 37 -4.04 7.44 1.13
N LEU A 38 -3.11 8.34 0.82
CA LEU A 38 -3.36 9.44 -0.12
C LEU A 38 -3.46 8.94 -1.56
N VAL A 39 -2.69 7.91 -1.91
CA VAL A 39 -2.65 7.33 -3.26
C VAL A 39 -2.68 5.80 -3.16
N PRO A 40 -3.86 5.15 -3.06
CA PRO A 40 -3.95 3.73 -2.74
C PRO A 40 -3.20 2.81 -3.72
N LEU A 41 -3.35 3.06 -5.02
CA LEU A 41 -2.72 2.24 -6.04
C LEU A 41 -1.21 2.48 -6.11
N LEU A 42 -0.78 3.73 -6.34
CA LEU A 42 0.64 4.04 -6.51
C LEU A 42 1.41 3.97 -5.19
N GLY A 43 0.80 4.35 -4.07
CA GLY A 43 1.41 4.35 -2.76
C GLY A 43 1.69 2.94 -2.23
N SER A 44 0.78 1.98 -2.47
CA SER A 44 1.05 0.56 -2.15
C SER A 44 2.18 -0.02 -3.01
N ILE A 45 2.21 0.30 -4.31
CA ILE A 45 3.30 -0.12 -5.22
C ILE A 45 4.64 0.50 -4.79
N LEU A 46 4.68 1.81 -4.53
CA LEU A 46 5.87 2.52 -4.08
C LEU A 46 6.36 1.98 -2.73
N TYR A 47 5.46 1.69 -1.80
CA TYR A 47 5.82 1.09 -0.51
C TYR A 47 6.51 -0.27 -0.71
N PHE A 48 5.95 -1.12 -1.57
CA PHE A 48 6.54 -2.43 -1.83
C PHE A 48 7.89 -2.38 -2.56
N LEU A 49 8.17 -1.32 -3.32
CA LEU A 49 9.43 -1.11 -4.05
C LEU A 49 10.51 -0.42 -3.20
N LEU A 50 10.14 0.62 -2.46
CA LEU A 50 11.07 1.52 -1.77
C LEU A 50 10.94 1.46 -0.24
N GLY A 51 9.73 1.24 0.27
CA GLY A 51 9.39 1.31 1.70
C GLY A 51 9.53 0.02 2.50
N ARG A 52 9.72 -1.13 1.84
CA ARG A 52 9.94 -2.42 2.49
C ARG A 52 11.34 -2.63 3.09
N LYS A 53 12.26 -1.69 2.90
CA LYS A 53 13.64 -1.76 3.42
C LYS A 53 13.75 -1.20 4.84
#